data_AF-A0A1Z9H689-F1
#
_entry.id   AF-A0A1Z9H689-F1
#
_cell.length_a   1.000
_cell.length_b   1.000
_cell.length_c   1.000
_cell.angle_alpha   90.00
_cell.angle_beta   90.00
_cell.angle_gamma   90.00
#
_symmetry.space_group_name_H-M   'P 1'
#
loop_
_entity.id
_entity.type
_entity.pdbx_description
1 polymer ?
#
loop_
_entity_poly.entity_id
_entity_poly.type
_entity_poly.pdbx_seq_one_letter_code
_entity_poly.pdbx_strand_id
1 'polypeptide(L)' 'AHEFNYSSNPTYIDPTNSKIRVKTLGNNSDANNPPTSYITTVGLYSFDNELLAVAKLSEPLKKTNSSDLTLRVRLDY' A
#
# COMPACT_ATOMS: atom_id res chain seq x y z
N ALA A 1 4.61 -22.45 -0.30
CA ALA A 1 5.10 -21.71 0.89
C ALA A 1 4.24 -20.46 1.03
N HIS A 2 3.81 -20.13 2.24
CA HIS A 2 2.76 -19.15 2.51
C HIS A 2 3.09 -17.74 1.97
N GLU A 3 2.30 -17.27 0.99
CA GLU A 3 2.18 -15.84 0.66
C GLU A 3 1.45 -15.16 1.82
N PHE A 4 2.22 -14.69 2.80
CA PHE A 4 1.67 -13.81 3.82
C PHE A 4 1.51 -12.41 3.23
N ASN A 5 0.36 -11.80 3.48
CA ASN A 5 0.14 -10.40 3.14
C ASN A 5 1.17 -9.53 3.89
N TYR A 6 1.99 -8.79 3.14
CA TYR A 6 2.97 -7.84 3.65
C TYR A 6 2.59 -6.43 3.23
N SER A 7 2.81 -5.46 4.10
CA SER A 7 2.65 -4.04 3.79
C SER A 7 3.69 -3.23 4.55
N SER A 8 4.36 -2.30 3.89
CA SER A 8 5.30 -1.37 4.53
C SER A 8 4.61 -0.11 5.08
N ASN A 9 3.28 -0.01 4.98
CA ASN A 9 2.54 1.13 5.51
C ASN A 9 2.40 0.97 7.05
N PRO A 10 2.96 1.90 7.86
CA PRO A 10 2.91 1.80 9.33
C PRO A 10 1.49 1.76 9.89
N THR A 11 0.49 2.31 9.19
CA THR A 11 -0.91 2.27 9.62
C THR A 11 -1.53 0.86 9.53
N TYR A 12 -0.91 -0.06 8.79
CA TYR A 12 -1.34 -1.46 8.70
C TYR A 12 -0.57 -2.40 9.63
N ILE A 13 0.47 -1.94 10.33
CA ILE A 13 1.27 -2.81 11.21
C ILE A 13 0.95 -2.48 12.67
N ASP A 14 0.78 -3.50 13.50
CA ASP A 14 0.71 -3.34 14.94
C ASP A 14 2.11 -3.03 15.50
N PRO A 15 2.36 -1.84 16.08
CA PRO A 15 3.69 -1.42 16.52
C PRO A 15 4.31 -2.32 17.60
N THR A 16 3.50 -3.10 18.32
CA THR A 16 3.96 -4.02 19.36
C THR A 16 4.17 -5.45 18.89
N ASN A 17 3.44 -5.91 17.87
CA ASN A 17 3.40 -7.32 17.48
C ASN A 17 3.78 -7.60 16.03
N SER A 18 4.13 -6.58 15.23
CA SER A 18 4.48 -6.70 13.80
C SER A 18 3.46 -7.51 12.97
N LYS A 19 2.19 -7.55 13.42
CA LYS A 19 1.07 -8.20 12.74
C LYS A 19 0.29 -7.18 11.92
N ILE A 20 -0.26 -7.62 10.78
CA ILE A 20 -1.16 -6.77 10.01
C ILE A 20 -2.44 -6.51 10.83
N ARG A 21 -2.74 -5.23 11.04
CA ARG A 21 -3.95 -4.77 11.72
C ARG A 21 -5.16 -4.90 10.80
N VAL A 22 -6.15 -5.67 11.23
CA VAL A 22 -7.47 -5.72 10.58
C VAL A 22 -8.38 -4.71 11.29
N LYS A 23 -9.09 -3.88 10.52
CA LYS A 23 -10.00 -2.88 11.07
C LYS A 23 -11.23 -3.59 11.67
N THR A 24 -11.28 -3.67 13.00
CA THR A 24 -12.43 -4.17 13.77
C THR A 24 -13.14 -2.98 14.41
N LEU A 25 -14.34 -2.64 13.94
CA LEU A 25 -15.24 -1.74 14.67
C LEU A 25 -16.06 -2.61 15.64
N GLY A 26 -15.56 -2.79 16.86
CA GLY A 26 -16.16 -3.69 17.86
C GLY A 26 -15.79 -5.17 17.70
N ASN A 27 -16.55 -6.07 18.34
CA ASN A 27 -16.33 -7.52 18.40
C ASN A 27 -16.49 -8.26 17.05
N ASN A 28 -16.73 -7.54 15.95
CA ASN A 28 -16.86 -8.10 14.62
C ASN A 28 -15.85 -7.45 13.66
N SER A 29 -15.14 -8.27 12.90
CA SER A 29 -14.42 -7.84 11.70
C SER A 29 -15.44 -7.34 10.71
N ASP A 30 -15.63 -6.03 10.65
CA ASP A 30 -16.71 -5.42 9.89
C ASP A 30 -16.35 -5.47 8.40
N ALA A 31 -16.83 -6.50 7.71
CA ALA A 31 -16.73 -6.66 6.26
C ALA A 31 -17.32 -5.46 5.50
N ASN A 32 -18.11 -4.63 6.18
CA ASN A 32 -18.75 -3.42 5.65
C ASN A 32 -17.82 -2.21 5.56
N ASN A 33 -16.60 -2.26 6.11
CA ASN A 33 -15.65 -1.15 6.07
C ASN A 33 -14.23 -1.59 5.69
N PRO A 34 -14.00 -1.90 4.40
CA PRO A 34 -12.70 -2.40 3.95
C PRO A 34 -11.59 -1.36 4.15
N PRO A 35 -10.35 -1.81 4.41
CA PRO A 35 -9.20 -0.91 4.50
C PRO A 35 -9.03 -0.14 3.18
N THR A 36 -8.78 1.15 3.29
CA THR A 36 -8.54 2.04 2.15
C THR A 36 -7.14 2.64 2.29
N SER A 37 -6.37 2.63 1.22
CA SER A 37 -5.08 3.31 1.12
C SER A 37 -5.08 4.29 -0.03
N TYR A 38 -4.17 5.25 0.01
CA TYR A 38 -3.97 6.22 -1.07
C TYR A 38 -2.53 6.16 -1.55
N ILE A 39 -2.36 6.01 -2.86
CA ILE A 39 -1.06 6.05 -3.53
C ILE A 39 -0.79 7.50 -3.88
N THR A 40 0.36 8.03 -3.49
CA THR A 40 0.77 9.41 -3.78
C THR A 40 2.05 9.49 -4.59
N THR A 41 2.93 8.49 -4.44
CA THR A 41 4.26 8.47 -5.03
C THR A 41 4.60 7.07 -5.52
N VAL A 42 5.30 6.98 -6.64
CA VAL A 42 5.87 5.75 -7.20
C VAL A 42 7.39 5.92 -7.28
N GLY A 43 8.14 4.96 -6.73
CA GLY A 43 9.60 4.93 -6.79
C GLY A 43 10.10 3.79 -7.68
N LEU A 44 11.05 4.08 -8.56
CA LEU A 44 11.80 3.08 -9.32
C LEU A 44 13.07 2.72 -8.53
N TYR A 45 13.25 1.46 -8.19
CA TYR A 45 14.40 0.97 -7.44
C TYR A 45 15.31 0.09 -8.31
N SER A 46 16.61 0.16 -8.07
CA SER A 46 17.62 -0.72 -8.67
C SER A 46 17.63 -2.10 -8.01
N PHE A 47 18.43 -3.02 -8.56
CA PHE A 47 18.67 -4.34 -7.94
C PHE A 47 19.33 -4.24 -6.56
N ASP A 48 20.11 -3.18 -6.32
CA ASP A 48 20.79 -2.93 -5.04
C ASP A 48 19.90 -2.13 -4.06
N ASN A 49 18.59 -2.09 -4.30
CA ASN A 49 17.60 -1.32 -3.53
C ASN A 49 17.85 0.21 -3.50
N GLU A 50 18.56 0.75 -4.50
CA GLU A 50 18.77 2.19 -4.63
C GLU A 50 17.61 2.86 -5.36
N LEU A 51 17.18 4.06 -4.91
CA LEU A 51 16.09 4.81 -5.54
C LEU A 51 16.60 5.56 -6.78
N LEU A 52 16.18 5.12 -7.97
CA LEU A 52 16.62 5.66 -9.26
C LEU A 52 15.74 6.81 -9.75
N ALA A 53 14.42 6.74 -9.51
CA ALA A 53 13.49 7.78 -9.93
C ALA A 53 12.24 7.82 -9.07
N VAL A 54 11.60 9.00 -9.02
CA VAL A 54 10.37 9.25 -8.25
C VAL A 54 9.34 9.95 -9.12
N ALA A 55 8.17 9.34 -9.26
CA ALA A 55 7.00 9.97 -9.85
C ALA A 55 6.00 10.33 -8.76
N LYS A 56 5.59 11.60 -8.71
CA LYS A 56 4.53 12.08 -7.82
C LYS A 56 3.22 12.17 -8.59
N LEU A 57 2.15 11.67 -7.99
CA LEU A 57 0.80 11.83 -8.52
C LEU A 57 0.28 13.23 -8.17
N SER A 58 -0.50 13.82 -9.06
CA SER A 58 -1.15 15.11 -8.82
C SER A 58 -2.16 15.05 -7.67
N GLU A 59 -2.82 13.91 -7.53
CA GLU A 59 -3.81 13.65 -6.51
C GLU A 59 -3.60 12.25 -5.91
N PRO A 60 -3.88 12.07 -4.59
CA PRO A 60 -3.81 10.75 -3.96
C PRO A 60 -4.83 9.80 -4.57
N LEU A 61 -4.35 8.70 -5.15
CA LEU A 61 -5.21 7.72 -5.81
C LEU A 61 -5.68 6.65 -4.83
N LYS A 62 -7.00 6.54 -4.66
CA LYS A 62 -7.64 5.58 -3.75
C LYS A 62 -7.45 4.14 -4.25
N LYS A 63 -6.87 3.29 -3.41
CA LYS A 63 -6.76 1.83 -3.60
C LYS A 63 -7.60 1.12 -2.54
N THR A 64 -8.43 0.18 -3.00
CA THR A 64 -9.20 -0.75 -2.16
C THR A 64 -8.90 -2.19 -2.59
N ASN A 65 -9.34 -3.18 -1.79
CA ASN A 65 -9.15 -4.59 -2.11
C ASN A 65 -9.94 -5.06 -3.34
N SER A 66 -10.95 -4.31 -3.76
CA SER A 66 -11.83 -4.67 -4.88
C SER A 66 -11.41 -4.05 -6.21
N SER A 67 -10.49 -3.07 -6.20
CA SER A 67 -10.08 -2.36 -7.41
C SER A 67 -8.65 -2.70 -7.78
N ASP A 68 -8.42 -3.09 -9.02
CA ASP A 68 -7.07 -3.19 -9.59
C ASP A 68 -6.66 -1.89 -10.27
N LEU A 69 -5.36 -1.57 -10.17
CA LEU A 69 -4.81 -0.32 -10.67
C LEU A 69 -3.51 -0.59 -11.40
N THR A 70 -3.40 -0.04 -12.61
CA THR A 70 -2.17 -0.05 -13.40
C THR A 70 -1.71 1.38 -13.61
N LEU A 71 -0.46 1.68 -13.21
CA LEU A 71 0.16 3.01 -13.35
C LEU A 71 1.17 2.97 -14.49
N ARG A 72 0.98 3.81 -15.51
CA ARG A 72 1.97 4.01 -16.58
C ARG A 72 2.80 5.25 -16.27
N VAL A 73 4.03 5.05 -15.82
CA VAL A 73 4.98 6.12 -15.53
C VAL A 73 5.91 6.27 -16.72
N ARG A 74 6.08 7.49 -17.22
CA ARG A 74 7.08 7.83 -18.23
C ARG A 74 8.22 8.60 -17.56
N LEU A 75 9.45 8.20 -17.85
CA LEU A 75 10.64 8.97 -17.53
C LEU A 75 10.94 9.86 -18.71
N ASP A 76 10.91 11.17 -18.49
CA ASP A 76 11.43 12.13 -19.46
C ASP A 76 12.88 12.41 -19.05
N TYR A 77 13.82 11.91 -19.86
CA TYR A 77 15.25 12.13 -19.74
C TYR A 77 15.78 12.77 -21.03
#